data_AF-A0A1V2B010-F1
#
_entry.id   AF-A0A1V2B010-F1
#
_cell.length_a   1.000
_cell.length_b   1.000
_cell.length_c   1.000
_cell.angle_alpha   90.00
_cell.angle_beta   90.00
_cell.angle_gamma   90.00
#
_symmetry.space_group_name_H-M   'P 1'
#
loop_
_entity.id
_entity.type
_entity.pdbx_description
1 polymer ?
#
loop_
_entity_poly.entity_id
_entity_poly.type
_entity_poly.pdbx_seq_one_letter_code
_entity_poly.pdbx_strand_id
1 'polypeptide(L)'
;MSLNKNITFPENLSNFLYWVKDTTESYWSKLPHDKLIHGAKWLPLTDQQIDELELKYSIKFGIEHRLFLRILHTIDKHYDDEWEEVKYIESEEERRGKPLWSPLYRPSYFYNWITEKEWIESRLAWINDFYTISISGPGKSWLRSWGPRPESDEERVQIFREWYQKAPRLLPITAHTFLMDDGGHGLRPVMSVYGFDTIIMGWSLRHFLMLEFDVELGLTEIYYDDKEDYPEGYTDLVKGIPELDVLMTIRLNDTDIPYWKEALTYYHHPDQNCWQGFWVPWSKSEL
;
A
#
# COMPACT_ATOMS: atom_id res chain seq x y z
N MET A 1 21.93 17.07 18.44
CA MET A 1 21.86 18.20 17.51
C MET A 1 21.29 17.65 16.21
N SER A 2 20.00 17.86 15.94
CA SER A 2 19.43 17.49 14.64
C SER A 2 20.14 18.35 13.59
N LEU A 3 20.87 17.70 12.69
CA LEU A 3 21.32 18.35 11.47
C LEU A 3 20.04 18.76 10.75
N ASN A 4 19.81 20.07 10.61
CA ASN A 4 18.81 20.57 9.66
C ASN A 4 19.24 20.11 8.26
N LYS A 5 18.86 18.89 7.90
CA LYS A 5 18.95 18.41 6.54
C LYS A 5 17.91 19.21 5.78
N ASN A 6 18.35 20.20 5.01
CA ASN A 6 17.50 20.90 4.06
C ASN A 6 17.18 19.96 2.89
N ILE A 7 16.37 18.93 3.15
CA ILE A 7 15.80 18.08 2.11
C ILE A 7 14.65 18.88 1.51
N THR A 8 14.76 19.16 0.22
CA THR A 8 13.68 19.77 -0.56
C THR A 8 13.23 18.77 -1.58
N PHE A 9 11.91 18.57 -1.65
CA PHE A 9 11.31 17.62 -2.56
C PHE A 9 10.76 18.35 -3.77
N PRO A 10 10.91 17.81 -5.00
CA PRO A 10 10.28 18.42 -6.17
C PRO A 10 8.76 18.50 -5.99
N GLU A 11 8.15 19.65 -6.25
CA GLU A 11 6.69 19.82 -6.09
C GLU A 11 5.89 19.06 -7.15
N ASN A 12 6.36 19.07 -8.41
CA ASN A 12 5.71 18.35 -9.50
C ASN A 12 5.88 16.83 -9.34
N LEU A 13 4.78 16.08 -9.42
CA LEU A 13 4.79 14.62 -9.24
C LEU A 13 5.79 13.91 -10.18
N SER A 14 5.84 14.28 -11.46
CA SER A 14 6.79 13.64 -12.40
C SER A 14 8.24 13.89 -11.99
N ASN A 15 8.57 15.12 -11.60
CA ASN A 15 9.91 15.46 -11.13
C ASN A 15 10.25 14.73 -9.82
N PHE A 16 9.27 14.59 -8.93
CA PHE A 16 9.42 13.82 -7.70
C PHE A 16 9.71 12.35 -7.98
N LEU A 17 8.96 11.72 -8.89
CA LEU A 17 9.17 10.31 -9.25
C LEU A 17 10.55 10.09 -9.88
N TYR A 18 11.02 10.99 -10.75
CA TYR A 18 12.40 10.93 -11.26
C TYR A 18 13.44 11.16 -10.16
N TRP A 19 13.19 12.07 -9.22
CA TRP A 19 14.06 12.26 -8.08
C TRP A 19 14.13 11.00 -7.20
N VAL A 20 13.01 10.33 -6.91
CA VAL A 20 13.00 9.03 -6.22
C VAL A 20 13.82 8.03 -7.02
N LYS A 21 13.55 7.90 -8.33
CA LYS A 21 14.28 6.99 -9.23
C LYS A 21 15.80 7.16 -9.12
N ASP A 22 16.28 8.38 -9.29
CA ASP A 22 17.70 8.68 -9.34
C ASP A 22 18.35 8.55 -7.96
N THR A 23 17.63 8.94 -6.90
CA THR A 23 18.12 8.84 -5.52
C THR A 23 18.26 7.38 -5.08
N THR A 24 17.22 6.55 -5.30
CA THR A 24 17.27 5.13 -4.93
C THR A 24 18.30 4.38 -5.75
N GLU A 25 18.39 4.59 -7.07
CA GLU A 25 19.41 3.95 -7.90
C GLU A 25 20.84 4.38 -7.53
N SER A 26 21.04 5.65 -7.15
CA SER A 26 22.33 6.12 -6.66
C SER A 26 22.70 5.46 -5.35
N TYR A 27 21.75 5.30 -4.43
CA TYR A 27 21.94 4.59 -3.18
C TYR A 27 22.29 3.11 -3.43
N TRP A 28 21.46 2.40 -4.21
CA TRP A 28 21.65 0.99 -4.52
C TRP A 28 22.98 0.69 -5.22
N SER A 29 23.48 1.60 -6.07
CA SER A 29 24.79 1.45 -6.73
C SER A 29 25.99 1.47 -5.77
N LYS A 30 25.81 2.02 -4.56
CA LYS A 30 26.86 2.16 -3.54
C LYS A 30 26.77 1.07 -2.48
N LEU A 31 25.72 0.25 -2.51
CA LEU A 31 25.58 -0.86 -1.57
C LEU A 31 26.73 -1.86 -1.75
N PRO A 32 27.08 -2.63 -0.72
CA PRO A 32 27.98 -3.78 -0.87
C PRO A 32 27.46 -4.79 -1.91
N HIS A 33 28.36 -5.49 -2.62
CA HIS A 33 28.00 -6.41 -3.71
C HIS A 33 27.25 -7.67 -3.23
N ASP A 34 27.36 -8.00 -1.94
CA ASP A 34 26.64 -9.07 -1.26
C ASP A 34 25.18 -8.71 -0.96
N LYS A 35 24.76 -7.44 -1.15
CA LYS A 35 23.35 -7.06 -1.06
C LYS A 35 22.63 -7.39 -2.35
N LEU A 36 21.47 -8.04 -2.24
CA LEU A 36 20.65 -8.46 -3.40
C LEU A 36 20.20 -7.32 -4.29
N ILE A 37 19.92 -6.17 -3.69
CA ILE A 37 19.53 -4.93 -4.37
C ILE A 37 20.73 -4.11 -4.86
N HIS A 38 21.97 -4.60 -4.72
CA HIS A 38 23.15 -3.91 -5.22
C HIS A 38 22.99 -3.58 -6.71
N GLY A 39 23.16 -2.30 -7.03
CA GLY A 39 23.08 -1.80 -8.41
C GLY A 39 21.72 -1.98 -9.07
N ALA A 40 20.64 -2.18 -8.31
CA ALA A 40 19.29 -2.27 -8.83
C ALA A 40 18.91 -1.05 -9.69
N LYS A 41 18.10 -1.28 -10.72
CA LYS A 41 17.60 -0.28 -11.66
C LYS A 41 16.11 -0.39 -11.85
N TRP A 42 15.45 0.75 -12.00
CA TRP A 42 14.03 0.78 -12.33
C TRP A 42 13.79 0.33 -13.77
N LEU A 43 12.74 -0.46 -13.97
CA LEU A 43 12.24 -0.96 -15.25
C LEU A 43 10.94 -0.24 -15.60
N PRO A 44 11.00 0.90 -16.31
CA PRO A 44 9.81 1.67 -16.67
C PRO A 44 8.98 1.00 -17.78
N LEU A 45 7.68 1.28 -17.79
CA LEU A 45 6.79 0.92 -18.90
C LEU A 45 6.61 2.06 -19.89
N THR A 46 6.45 1.71 -21.16
CA THR A 46 6.01 2.64 -22.21
C THR A 46 4.49 2.86 -22.14
N ASP A 47 4.00 3.98 -22.68
CA ASP A 47 2.56 4.23 -22.75
C ASP A 47 1.81 3.12 -23.51
N GLN A 48 2.41 2.56 -24.57
CA GLN A 48 1.84 1.43 -25.30
C GLN A 48 1.66 0.20 -24.41
N GLN A 49 2.67 -0.15 -23.60
CA GLN A 49 2.57 -1.28 -22.67
C GLN A 49 1.49 -1.04 -21.62
N ILE A 50 1.38 0.18 -21.10
CA ILE A 50 0.34 0.54 -20.13
C ILE A 50 -1.06 0.41 -20.78
N ASP A 51 -1.23 0.88 -22.02
CA ASP A 51 -2.49 0.77 -22.75
C ASP A 51 -2.87 -0.71 -23.03
N GLU A 52 -1.89 -1.54 -23.38
CA GLU A 52 -2.08 -2.99 -23.54
C GLU A 52 -2.50 -3.67 -22.23
N LEU A 53 -1.96 -3.23 -21.08
CA LEU A 53 -2.35 -3.74 -19.76
C LEU A 53 -3.78 -3.33 -19.37
N GLU A 54 -4.17 -2.08 -19.66
CA GLU A 54 -5.54 -1.60 -19.45
C GLU A 54 -6.55 -2.44 -20.24
N LEU A 55 -6.23 -2.75 -21.50
CA LEU A 55 -7.06 -3.62 -22.34
C LEU A 55 -7.08 -5.06 -21.80
N LYS A 56 -5.91 -5.62 -21.50
CA LYS A 56 -5.76 -7.01 -21.02
C LYS A 56 -6.56 -7.29 -19.76
N TYR A 57 -6.52 -6.38 -18.78
CA TYR A 57 -7.18 -6.57 -17.49
C TYR A 57 -8.52 -5.84 -17.39
N SER A 58 -8.97 -5.16 -18.46
CA SER A 58 -10.21 -4.35 -18.45
C SER A 58 -10.24 -3.30 -17.32
N ILE A 59 -9.08 -2.69 -17.07
CA ILE A 59 -8.89 -1.64 -16.06
C ILE A 59 -8.52 -0.31 -16.71
N LYS A 60 -8.51 0.76 -15.92
CA LYS A 60 -7.97 2.05 -16.29
C LYS A 60 -7.08 2.54 -15.17
N PHE A 61 -5.87 2.95 -15.52
CA PHE A 61 -4.95 3.53 -14.57
C PHE A 61 -5.20 5.04 -14.49
N GLY A 62 -5.33 5.58 -13.28
CA GLY A 62 -5.32 7.02 -13.05
C GLY A 62 -4.01 7.67 -13.48
N ILE A 63 -4.01 9.00 -13.64
CA ILE A 63 -2.85 9.77 -14.11
C ILE A 63 -1.61 9.50 -13.25
N GLU A 64 -1.76 9.48 -11.92
CA GLU A 64 -0.64 9.22 -11.01
C GLU A 64 -0.12 7.79 -11.12
N HIS A 65 -1.01 6.82 -11.28
CA HIS A 65 -0.64 5.42 -11.44
C HIS A 65 0.09 5.19 -12.77
N ARG A 66 -0.36 5.82 -13.86
CA ARG A 66 0.36 5.79 -15.15
C ARG A 66 1.75 6.42 -15.05
N LEU A 67 1.87 7.56 -14.35
CA LEU A 67 3.16 8.20 -14.10
C LEU A 67 4.10 7.30 -13.29
N PHE A 68 3.57 6.65 -12.26
CA PHE A 68 4.30 5.65 -11.48
C PHE A 68 4.80 4.51 -12.36
N LEU A 69 3.95 3.87 -13.15
CA LEU A 69 4.35 2.77 -14.03
C LEU A 69 5.38 3.20 -15.08
N ARG A 70 5.30 4.44 -15.57
CA ARG A 70 6.25 4.97 -16.55
C ARG A 70 7.64 5.25 -15.99
N ILE A 71 7.79 5.36 -14.67
CA ILE A 71 9.05 5.80 -14.04
C ILE A 71 9.59 4.77 -13.06
N LEU A 72 8.73 4.23 -12.19
CA LEU A 72 9.03 3.39 -11.04
C LEU A 72 8.26 2.06 -11.03
N HIS A 73 7.87 1.52 -12.20
CA HIS A 73 7.02 0.32 -12.28
C HIS A 73 7.51 -0.85 -11.43
N THR A 74 8.76 -1.27 -11.61
CA THR A 74 9.43 -2.29 -10.78
C THR A 74 10.94 -2.18 -10.95
N ILE A 75 11.71 -3.02 -10.26
CA ILE A 75 13.17 -3.05 -10.36
C ILE A 75 13.66 -4.32 -11.07
N ASP A 76 14.88 -4.28 -11.61
CA ASP A 76 15.55 -5.40 -12.29
C ASP A 76 16.13 -6.47 -11.35
N LYS A 77 15.86 -6.36 -10.04
CA LYS A 77 16.25 -7.31 -9.00
C LYS A 77 15.02 -7.91 -8.33
N HIS A 78 15.16 -9.13 -7.83
CA HIS A 78 14.18 -9.72 -6.93
C HIS A 78 14.63 -9.50 -5.49
N TYR A 79 13.69 -9.13 -4.63
CA TYR A 79 13.92 -9.01 -3.19
C TYR A 79 13.86 -10.42 -2.62
N ASP A 80 15.01 -11.04 -2.37
CA ASP A 80 15.06 -12.41 -1.83
C ASP A 80 15.81 -12.43 -0.50
N ASP A 81 15.35 -11.64 0.46
CA ASP A 81 15.96 -11.69 1.80
C ASP A 81 15.85 -13.13 2.34
N GLU A 82 17.01 -13.69 2.72
CA GLU A 82 17.26 -15.07 3.17
C GLU A 82 16.56 -15.45 4.49
N TRP A 83 15.47 -14.78 4.86
CA TRP A 83 14.67 -15.11 6.04
C TRP A 83 13.71 -16.26 5.72
N GLU A 84 14.25 -17.46 5.93
CA GLU A 84 13.60 -18.74 6.17
C GLU A 84 12.44 -19.12 5.25
N GLU A 85 12.80 -19.71 4.10
CA GLU A 85 11.98 -20.73 3.44
C GLU A 85 11.77 -21.93 4.37
N VAL A 86 10.82 -21.83 5.31
CA VAL A 86 9.93 -22.97 5.51
C VAL A 86 8.88 -22.86 4.41
N LYS A 87 9.22 -23.33 3.20
CA LYS A 87 8.24 -23.59 2.15
C LYS A 87 7.26 -24.64 2.68
N TYR A 88 6.20 -24.20 3.35
CA TYR A 88 5.00 -25.00 3.42
C TYR A 88 4.51 -25.08 1.97
N ILE A 89 4.87 -26.18 1.30
CA ILE A 89 4.40 -26.46 -0.05
C ILE A 89 2.94 -26.87 0.11
N GLU A 90 2.05 -25.89 0.01
CA GLU A 90 0.61 -26.13 -0.04
C GLU A 90 0.31 -27.07 -1.20
N SER A 91 -0.42 -28.15 -0.93
CA SER A 91 -0.89 -29.05 -1.97
C SER A 91 -1.87 -28.32 -2.91
N GLU A 92 -1.97 -28.79 -4.15
CA GLU A 92 -2.94 -28.26 -5.13
C GLU A 92 -4.40 -28.35 -4.61
N GLU A 93 -4.68 -29.32 -3.76
CA GLU A 93 -5.99 -29.52 -3.13
C GLU A 93 -6.28 -28.48 -2.05
N GLU A 94 -5.31 -28.21 -1.16
CA GLU A 94 -5.40 -27.10 -0.19
C GLU A 94 -5.56 -25.76 -0.91
N ARG A 95 -4.82 -25.55 -2.01
CA ARG A 95 -4.87 -24.32 -2.82
C ARG A 95 -6.25 -24.11 -3.47
N ARG A 96 -6.85 -25.16 -4.03
CA ARG A 96 -8.21 -25.10 -4.60
C ARG A 96 -9.29 -24.90 -3.54
N GLY A 97 -9.03 -25.33 -2.31
CA GLY A 97 -9.91 -25.13 -1.17
C GLY A 97 -9.82 -23.73 -0.55
N LYS A 98 -8.76 -22.97 -0.82
CA LYS A 98 -8.60 -21.62 -0.27
C LYS A 98 -9.46 -20.61 -1.04
N PRO A 99 -10.27 -19.83 -0.33
CA PRO A 99 -11.12 -18.83 -0.97
C PRO A 99 -10.33 -17.58 -1.38
N LEU A 100 -9.12 -17.38 -0.82
CA LEU A 100 -8.15 -16.37 -1.22
C LEU A 100 -6.89 -17.08 -1.72
N TRP A 101 -6.42 -16.71 -2.91
CA TRP A 101 -5.26 -17.35 -3.52
C TRP A 101 -4.14 -16.35 -3.76
N SER A 102 -2.90 -16.82 -3.61
CA SER A 102 -1.69 -16.11 -3.98
C SER A 102 -0.75 -17.08 -4.73
N PRO A 103 0.00 -16.63 -5.74
CA PRO A 103 1.02 -17.45 -6.38
C PRO A 103 2.08 -17.98 -5.39
N LEU A 104 2.68 -19.12 -5.72
CA LEU A 104 3.67 -19.82 -4.86
C LEU A 104 5.08 -19.23 -4.91
N TYR A 105 5.32 -18.26 -5.79
CA TYR A 105 6.60 -17.58 -5.91
C TYR A 105 6.49 -16.16 -5.38
N ARG A 106 7.55 -15.64 -4.75
CA ARG A 106 7.58 -14.26 -4.27
C ARG A 106 7.49 -13.28 -5.44
N PRO A 107 6.66 -12.22 -5.35
CA PRO A 107 6.63 -11.21 -6.39
C PRO A 107 7.87 -10.33 -6.33
N SER A 108 8.11 -9.58 -7.40
CA SER A 108 8.97 -8.41 -7.43
C SER A 108 8.57 -7.42 -6.35
N TYR A 109 9.52 -6.55 -5.97
CA TYR A 109 9.34 -5.56 -4.91
C TYR A 109 8.06 -4.73 -5.10
N PHE A 110 7.92 -4.12 -6.27
CA PHE A 110 6.62 -3.71 -6.81
C PHE A 110 6.24 -4.67 -7.93
N TYR A 111 4.93 -4.94 -8.07
CA TYR A 111 4.46 -5.95 -9.02
C TYR A 111 4.93 -5.66 -10.44
N ASN A 112 5.61 -6.63 -11.05
CA ASN A 112 5.94 -6.57 -12.45
C ASN A 112 4.72 -6.96 -13.29
N TRP A 113 3.86 -5.98 -13.58
CA TRP A 113 2.72 -6.06 -14.49
C TRP A 113 2.94 -6.78 -15.84
N ILE A 114 4.18 -6.87 -16.34
CA ILE A 114 4.50 -7.57 -17.59
C ILE A 114 4.68 -9.07 -17.36
N THR A 115 5.45 -9.46 -16.34
CA THR A 115 5.87 -10.85 -16.14
C THR A 115 5.04 -11.58 -15.08
N GLU A 116 4.44 -10.87 -14.13
CA GLU A 116 3.79 -11.44 -12.94
C GLU A 116 2.27 -11.49 -13.07
N LYS A 117 1.80 -12.05 -14.20
CA LYS A 117 0.37 -12.14 -14.52
C LYS A 117 -0.46 -12.70 -13.36
N GLU A 118 -0.01 -13.80 -12.74
CA GLU A 118 -0.77 -14.47 -11.69
C GLU A 118 -0.89 -13.61 -10.42
N TRP A 119 0.16 -12.88 -10.05
CA TRP A 119 0.07 -11.93 -8.94
C TRP A 119 -0.90 -10.80 -9.22
N ILE A 120 -0.85 -10.22 -10.43
CA ILE A 120 -1.78 -9.17 -10.84
C ILE A 120 -3.23 -9.67 -10.80
N GLU A 121 -3.51 -10.85 -11.34
CA GLU A 121 -4.85 -11.44 -11.33
C GLU A 121 -5.34 -11.71 -9.90
N SER A 122 -4.48 -12.27 -9.03
CA SER A 122 -4.78 -12.45 -7.61
C SER A 122 -5.13 -11.12 -6.93
N ARG A 123 -4.36 -10.06 -7.19
CA ARG A 123 -4.57 -8.77 -6.54
C ARG A 123 -5.75 -7.97 -7.06
N LEU A 124 -6.05 -8.06 -8.36
CA LEU A 124 -7.26 -7.45 -8.91
C LEU A 124 -8.54 -8.12 -8.36
N ALA A 125 -8.50 -9.41 -8.06
CA ALA A 125 -9.62 -10.14 -7.45
C ALA A 125 -9.70 -9.95 -5.91
N TRP A 126 -8.56 -9.67 -5.27
CA TRP A 126 -8.36 -9.68 -3.82
C TRP A 126 -9.48 -9.02 -3.02
N ILE A 127 -9.83 -7.77 -3.34
CA ILE A 127 -10.81 -6.99 -2.56
C ILE A 127 -12.19 -7.64 -2.67
N ASN A 128 -12.62 -7.99 -3.88
CA ASN A 128 -13.91 -8.63 -4.09
C ASN A 128 -14.00 -9.95 -3.33
N ASP A 129 -12.97 -10.79 -3.43
CA ASP A 129 -12.96 -12.12 -2.85
C ASP A 129 -12.95 -12.03 -1.31
N PHE A 130 -12.09 -11.18 -0.75
CA PHE A 130 -11.97 -11.01 0.69
C PHE A 130 -13.25 -10.47 1.32
N TYR A 131 -13.87 -9.45 0.71
CA TYR A 131 -15.13 -8.90 1.21
C TYR A 131 -16.26 -9.91 1.08
N THR A 132 -16.36 -10.63 -0.04
CA THR A 132 -17.37 -11.69 -0.23
C THR A 132 -17.27 -12.73 0.88
N ILE A 133 -16.06 -13.21 1.20
CA ILE A 133 -15.82 -14.17 2.30
C ILE A 133 -16.19 -13.56 3.65
N SER A 134 -15.82 -12.31 3.90
CA SER A 134 -16.05 -11.65 5.19
C SER A 134 -17.54 -11.43 5.47
N ILE A 135 -18.32 -11.16 4.42
CA ILE A 135 -19.75 -10.85 4.48
C ILE A 135 -20.61 -12.10 4.64
N SER A 136 -20.28 -13.15 3.86
CA SER A 136 -20.96 -14.46 3.91
C SER A 136 -20.44 -15.33 5.05
N GLY A 137 -19.27 -15.02 5.60
CA GLY A 137 -18.65 -15.73 6.70
C GLY A 137 -19.27 -15.43 8.08
N PRO A 138 -18.78 -16.12 9.13
CA PRO A 138 -19.29 -15.97 10.50
C PRO A 138 -19.04 -14.59 11.11
N GLY A 139 -18.10 -13.81 10.55
CA GLY A 139 -17.67 -12.50 11.05
C GLY A 139 -18.74 -11.41 10.98
N LYS A 140 -19.86 -11.65 10.28
CA LYS A 140 -20.99 -10.70 10.13
C LYS A 140 -20.56 -9.28 9.73
N SER A 141 -19.39 -9.12 9.10
CA SER A 141 -18.86 -7.79 8.81
C SER A 141 -19.78 -7.07 7.83
N TRP A 142 -20.26 -5.88 8.21
CA TRP A 142 -21.30 -5.18 7.47
C TRP A 142 -21.24 -3.68 7.73
N LEU A 143 -20.98 -2.90 6.67
CA LEU A 143 -20.95 -1.45 6.77
C LEU A 143 -22.35 -0.91 7.09
N ARG A 144 -22.42 0.07 8.00
CA ARG A 144 -23.65 0.82 8.31
C ARG A 144 -24.19 1.54 7.07
N SER A 145 -23.32 2.04 6.20
CA SER A 145 -23.74 2.68 4.93
C SER A 145 -24.44 1.74 3.97
N TRP A 146 -24.32 0.42 4.14
CA TRP A 146 -25.05 -0.58 3.35
C TRP A 146 -26.47 -0.82 3.84
N GLY A 147 -26.88 -0.20 4.95
CA GLY A 147 -28.19 -0.39 5.56
C GLY A 147 -28.28 -1.67 6.41
N PRO A 148 -29.50 -2.14 6.73
CA PRO A 148 -29.69 -3.36 7.49
C PRO A 148 -29.09 -4.58 6.77
N ARG A 149 -28.37 -5.44 7.51
CA ARG A 149 -27.79 -6.67 6.95
C ARG A 149 -28.90 -7.66 6.57
N PRO A 150 -29.03 -8.07 5.30
CA PRO A 150 -30.01 -9.07 4.89
C PRO A 150 -29.75 -10.45 5.48
N GLU A 151 -30.72 -11.37 5.39
CA GLU A 151 -30.54 -12.78 5.81
C GLU A 151 -29.89 -13.66 4.73
N SER A 152 -30.14 -13.37 3.44
CA SER A 152 -29.57 -14.10 2.29
C SER A 152 -28.14 -13.66 1.99
N ASP A 153 -27.25 -14.63 1.74
CA ASP A 153 -25.88 -14.36 1.31
C ASP A 153 -25.83 -13.73 -0.08
N GLU A 154 -26.73 -14.15 -0.98
CA GLU A 154 -26.85 -13.60 -2.33
C GLU A 154 -27.17 -12.11 -2.28
N GLU A 155 -28.13 -11.71 -1.44
CA GLU A 155 -28.51 -10.30 -1.27
C GLU A 155 -27.38 -9.47 -0.65
N ARG A 156 -26.67 -10.04 0.34
CA ARG A 156 -25.51 -9.40 0.96
C ARG A 156 -24.39 -9.12 -0.06
N VAL A 157 -24.05 -10.13 -0.87
CA VAL A 157 -23.02 -10.02 -1.91
C VAL A 157 -23.45 -9.03 -2.99
N GLN A 158 -24.73 -9.00 -3.35
CA GLN A 158 -25.27 -8.05 -4.32
C GLN A 158 -25.11 -6.60 -3.84
N ILE A 159 -25.48 -6.29 -2.60
CA ILE A 159 -25.31 -4.95 -2.01
C ILE A 159 -23.83 -4.53 -2.01
N PHE A 160 -22.94 -5.44 -1.60
CA PHE A 160 -21.50 -5.18 -1.65
C PHE A 160 -21.03 -4.87 -3.07
N ARG A 161 -21.42 -5.68 -4.07
CA ARG A 161 -21.02 -5.47 -5.47
C ARG A 161 -21.50 -4.14 -6.02
N GLU A 162 -22.74 -3.75 -5.71
CA GLU A 162 -23.29 -2.45 -6.12
C GLU A 162 -22.55 -1.28 -5.48
N TRP A 163 -22.15 -1.42 -4.22
CA TRP A 163 -21.31 -0.43 -3.54
C TRP A 163 -19.90 -0.38 -4.13
N TYR A 164 -19.27 -1.54 -4.32
CA TYR A 164 -17.89 -1.66 -4.82
C TYR A 164 -17.74 -1.14 -6.25
N GLN A 165 -18.76 -1.29 -7.10
CA GLN A 165 -18.81 -0.71 -8.44
C GLN A 165 -18.80 0.83 -8.46
N LYS A 166 -19.28 1.46 -7.38
CA LYS A 166 -19.33 2.93 -7.24
C LYS A 166 -18.12 3.49 -6.50
N ALA A 167 -17.42 2.66 -5.73
CA ALA A 167 -16.25 3.05 -4.97
C ALA A 167 -15.06 3.38 -5.91
N PRO A 168 -14.16 4.30 -5.51
CA PRO A 168 -12.90 4.50 -6.20
C PRO A 168 -12.14 3.18 -6.30
N ARG A 169 -11.60 2.88 -7.48
CA ARG A 169 -10.88 1.63 -7.72
C ARG A 169 -9.58 1.60 -6.94
N LEU A 170 -9.18 0.42 -6.50
CA LEU A 170 -7.92 0.18 -5.83
C LEU A 170 -7.06 -0.70 -6.74
N LEU A 171 -5.92 -0.17 -7.18
CA LEU A 171 -5.02 -0.85 -8.12
C LEU A 171 -3.73 -1.27 -7.41
N PRO A 172 -3.27 -2.52 -7.60
CA PRO A 172 -2.18 -3.07 -6.79
C PRO A 172 -0.83 -2.42 -7.11
N ILE A 173 -0.03 -2.19 -6.07
CA ILE A 173 1.37 -1.75 -6.16
C ILE A 173 2.29 -2.90 -5.75
N THR A 174 2.08 -3.45 -4.55
CA THR A 174 2.86 -4.55 -3.97
C THR A 174 2.06 -5.23 -2.86
N ALA A 175 2.45 -6.44 -2.44
CA ALA A 175 1.86 -7.17 -1.30
C ALA A 175 0.32 -7.06 -1.25
N HIS A 176 -0.26 -6.50 -0.19
CA HIS A 176 -1.70 -6.19 -0.10
C HIS A 176 -1.97 -4.69 -0.19
N THR A 177 -1.06 -3.96 -0.82
CA THR A 177 -1.02 -2.50 -0.92
C THR A 177 -1.53 -2.04 -2.28
N PHE A 178 -2.52 -1.13 -2.24
CA PHE A 178 -3.23 -0.64 -3.40
C PHE A 178 -3.23 0.89 -3.43
N LEU A 179 -3.01 1.46 -4.61
CA LEU A 179 -3.24 2.87 -4.87
C LEU A 179 -4.73 3.10 -5.18
N MET A 180 -5.34 4.02 -4.47
CA MET A 180 -6.67 4.50 -4.79
C MET A 180 -6.64 5.37 -6.05
N ASP A 181 -7.47 5.02 -7.02
CA ASP A 181 -7.71 5.83 -8.21
C ASP A 181 -8.50 7.11 -7.84
N ASP A 182 -8.43 8.11 -8.72
CA ASP A 182 -9.12 9.38 -8.49
C ASP A 182 -10.64 9.22 -8.62
N GLY A 183 -11.32 9.14 -7.47
CA GLY A 183 -12.78 9.13 -7.36
C GLY A 183 -13.45 10.50 -7.55
N GLY A 184 -12.67 11.54 -7.87
CA GLY A 184 -13.14 12.91 -8.10
C GLY A 184 -12.61 13.91 -7.07
N HIS A 185 -13.00 13.76 -5.80
CA HIS A 185 -12.62 14.67 -4.71
C HIS A 185 -12.11 13.89 -3.48
N GLY A 186 -11.19 14.49 -2.72
CA GLY A 186 -10.67 13.92 -1.47
C GLY A 186 -9.21 13.46 -1.55
N LEU A 187 -8.73 12.83 -0.47
CA LEU A 187 -7.41 12.21 -0.45
C LEU A 187 -7.41 10.90 -1.25
N ARG A 188 -6.25 10.56 -1.83
CA ARG A 188 -6.03 9.31 -2.59
C ARG A 188 -4.99 8.47 -1.85
N PRO A 189 -5.37 7.84 -0.72
CA PRO A 189 -4.43 7.10 0.08
C PRO A 189 -3.97 5.85 -0.67
N VAL A 190 -2.73 5.45 -0.36
CA VAL A 190 -2.26 4.09 -0.56
C VAL A 190 -2.67 3.29 0.67
N MET A 191 -3.36 2.18 0.46
CA MET A 191 -3.94 1.39 1.55
C MET A 191 -3.46 -0.06 1.48
N SER A 192 -3.22 -0.66 2.64
CA SER A 192 -3.09 -2.11 2.74
C SER A 192 -4.45 -2.69 3.09
N VAL A 193 -5.00 -3.54 2.22
CA VAL A 193 -6.38 -4.03 2.31
C VAL A 193 -6.37 -5.53 2.62
N TYR A 194 -6.80 -5.90 3.81
CA TYR A 194 -7.02 -7.28 4.23
C TYR A 194 -8.49 -7.48 4.65
N GLY A 195 -9.39 -7.21 3.70
CA GLY A 195 -10.83 -7.17 3.97
C GLY A 195 -11.22 -5.92 4.74
N PHE A 196 -11.90 -6.09 5.88
CA PHE A 196 -12.24 -4.98 6.79
C PHE A 196 -11.08 -4.58 7.70
N ASP A 197 -10.02 -5.37 7.75
CA ASP A 197 -8.74 -4.96 8.35
C ASP A 197 -7.94 -4.22 7.27
N THR A 198 -8.30 -2.94 7.09
CA THR A 198 -7.69 -2.06 6.10
C THR A 198 -7.04 -0.89 6.81
N ILE A 199 -5.82 -0.54 6.39
CA ILE A 199 -5.01 0.52 6.97
C ILE A 199 -4.45 1.46 5.91
N ILE A 200 -4.02 2.64 6.34
CA ILE A 200 -3.34 3.60 5.47
C ILE A 200 -1.83 3.33 5.48
N MET A 201 -1.26 3.15 4.30
CA MET A 201 0.19 3.06 4.07
C MET A 201 0.78 4.41 3.69
N GLY A 202 -0.05 5.33 3.19
CA GLY A 202 0.33 6.71 2.92
C GLY A 202 -0.87 7.51 2.43
N TRP A 203 -0.90 8.82 2.74
CA TRP A 203 -2.00 9.73 2.36
C TRP A 203 -2.05 10.08 0.86
N SER A 204 -0.98 9.74 0.13
CA SER A 204 -0.84 9.87 -1.31
C SER A 204 0.22 8.89 -1.79
N LEU A 205 0.30 8.65 -3.11
CA LEU A 205 1.41 7.89 -3.70
C LEU A 205 2.77 8.48 -3.31
N ARG A 206 2.86 9.82 -3.29
CA ARG A 206 4.07 10.53 -2.89
C ARG A 206 4.48 10.21 -1.45
N HIS A 207 3.53 10.33 -0.52
CA HIS A 207 3.79 10.00 0.89
C HIS A 207 4.19 8.54 1.03
N PHE A 208 3.48 7.62 0.36
CA PHE A 208 3.83 6.21 0.37
C PHE A 208 5.26 5.96 -0.10
N LEU A 209 5.70 6.56 -1.22
CA LEU A 209 7.07 6.39 -1.73
C LEU A 209 8.14 7.00 -0.81
N MET A 210 7.82 8.07 -0.08
CA MET A 210 8.73 8.63 0.92
C MET A 210 8.95 7.67 2.09
N LEU A 211 7.90 6.96 2.50
CA LEU A 211 7.98 5.96 3.58
C LEU A 211 8.64 4.66 3.10
N GLU A 212 8.26 4.20 1.92
CA GLU A 212 8.75 2.95 1.34
C GLU A 212 10.26 2.98 1.07
N PHE A 213 10.80 4.16 0.76
CA PHE A 213 12.22 4.38 0.47
C PHE A 213 12.88 5.32 1.48
N ASP A 214 12.40 5.36 2.72
CA ASP A 214 12.85 6.32 3.73
C ASP A 214 14.37 6.25 3.97
N VAL A 215 14.97 5.06 3.97
CA VAL A 215 16.41 4.83 4.08
C VAL A 215 17.15 5.36 2.84
N GLU A 216 16.76 4.94 1.64
CA GLU A 216 17.37 5.37 0.38
C GLU A 216 17.34 6.90 0.21
N LEU A 217 16.23 7.50 0.64
CA LEU A 217 15.98 8.93 0.53
C LEU A 217 16.60 9.73 1.70
N GLY A 218 17.21 9.06 2.68
CA GLY A 218 17.88 9.68 3.84
C GLY A 218 16.92 10.36 4.81
N LEU A 219 15.67 9.88 4.87
CA LEU A 219 14.56 10.37 5.67
C LEU A 219 14.46 9.72 7.04
N THR A 220 15.33 8.78 7.38
CA THR A 220 15.40 8.14 8.71
C THR A 220 16.66 8.51 9.48
N GLU A 221 16.54 8.52 10.80
CA GLU A 221 17.64 8.63 11.77
C GLU A 221 17.48 7.60 12.88
N ILE A 222 18.62 7.13 13.42
CA ILE A 222 18.64 6.22 14.57
C ILE A 222 18.66 7.07 15.84
N TYR A 223 17.68 6.85 16.70
CA TYR A 223 17.56 7.48 18.01
C TYR A 223 17.93 6.45 19.08
N TYR A 224 18.68 6.89 20.09
CA TYR A 224 19.00 6.07 21.25
C TYR A 224 18.16 6.56 22.42
N ASP A 225 17.43 5.67 23.07
CA ASP A 225 16.75 6.00 24.32
C ASP A 225 17.76 5.84 25.47
N ASP A 226 18.07 6.94 26.14
CA ASP A 226 18.95 6.95 27.31
C ASP A 226 18.30 6.29 28.55
N LYS A 227 17.05 5.79 28.45
CA LYS A 227 16.24 5.32 29.59
C LYS A 227 15.98 3.81 29.68
N GLU A 228 16.44 2.99 28.72
CA GLU A 228 16.31 1.53 28.83
C GLU A 228 17.69 0.86 28.97
N ASP A 229 17.75 -0.19 29.80
CA ASP A 229 18.93 -1.08 29.95
C ASP A 229 19.27 -1.87 28.66
N TYR A 230 18.59 -1.58 27.55
CA TYR A 230 18.81 -2.14 26.23
C TYR A 230 19.23 -1.01 25.25
N PRO A 231 20.48 -0.99 24.78
CA PRO A 231 21.04 0.09 23.94
C PRO A 231 20.63 -0.01 22.46
N GLU A 232 19.54 -0.71 22.14
CA GLU A 232 19.08 -0.86 20.77
C GLU A 232 18.40 0.44 20.33
N GLY A 233 19.11 1.25 19.56
CA GLY A 233 18.55 2.46 18.97
C GLY A 233 17.38 2.10 18.04
N TYR A 234 16.33 2.92 18.04
CA TYR A 234 15.19 2.78 17.15
C TYR A 234 15.31 3.75 15.96
N THR A 235 14.87 3.32 14.79
CA THR A 235 14.84 4.18 13.59
C THR A 235 13.51 4.92 13.54
N ASP A 236 13.55 6.23 13.31
CA ASP A 236 12.37 7.09 13.15
C ASP A 236 12.65 8.15 12.07
N LEU A 237 11.60 8.76 11.53
CA LEU A 237 11.70 9.78 10.50
C LEU A 237 12.45 11.02 11.01
N VAL A 238 13.17 11.68 10.10
CA VAL A 238 13.82 12.95 10.36
C VAL A 238 12.76 14.01 10.61
N LYS A 239 12.84 14.65 11.78
CA LYS A 239 11.95 15.74 12.19
C LYS A 239 12.38 17.07 11.58
N GLY A 240 11.44 18.01 11.44
CA GLY A 240 11.73 19.35 10.94
C GLY A 240 11.73 19.45 9.41
N ILE A 241 11.26 18.41 8.73
CA ILE A 241 10.96 18.41 7.30
C ILE A 241 9.48 18.77 7.17
N PRO A 242 9.12 19.99 6.72
CA PRO A 242 7.74 20.48 6.80
C PRO A 242 6.72 19.58 6.12
N GLU A 243 7.09 18.96 4.99
CA GLU A 243 6.19 18.04 4.28
C GLU A 243 5.90 16.77 5.09
N LEU A 244 6.92 16.15 5.70
CA LEU A 244 6.74 14.97 6.54
C LEU A 244 6.01 15.32 7.84
N ASP A 245 6.40 16.44 8.47
CA ASP A 245 5.78 16.91 9.71
C ASP A 245 4.28 17.18 9.53
N VAL A 246 3.86 17.73 8.38
CA VAL A 246 2.43 17.94 8.07
C VAL A 246 1.70 16.61 7.91
N LEU A 247 2.29 15.63 7.22
CA LEU A 247 1.67 14.32 7.01
C LEU A 247 1.41 13.58 8.33
N MET A 248 2.29 13.80 9.32
CA MET A 248 2.17 13.34 10.70
C MET A 248 1.04 14.01 11.51
N THR A 249 0.33 15.00 10.95
CA THR A 249 -0.81 15.66 11.64
C THR A 249 -2.17 15.24 11.11
N ILE A 250 -2.23 14.57 9.95
CA ILE A 250 -3.48 14.20 9.30
C ILE A 250 -4.14 13.07 10.08
N ARG A 251 -5.35 13.30 10.60
CA ARG A 251 -6.14 12.27 11.30
C ARG A 251 -7.20 11.72 10.38
N LEU A 252 -7.37 10.40 10.38
CA LEU A 252 -8.37 9.72 9.55
C LEU A 252 -9.79 10.30 9.73
N ASN A 253 -10.18 10.65 10.96
CA ASN A 253 -11.48 11.24 11.26
C ASN A 253 -11.72 12.57 10.53
N ASP A 254 -10.67 13.35 10.28
CA ASP A 254 -10.74 14.68 9.66
C ASP A 254 -10.63 14.61 8.13
N THR A 255 -10.32 13.43 7.58
CA THR A 255 -10.16 13.23 6.15
C THR A 255 -11.46 12.87 5.45
N ASP A 256 -11.58 13.30 4.20
CA ASP A 256 -12.57 12.80 3.26
C ASP A 256 -11.94 11.73 2.37
N ILE A 257 -12.35 10.48 2.57
CA ILE A 257 -11.96 9.31 1.78
C ILE A 257 -13.26 8.65 1.31
N PRO A 258 -13.80 9.06 0.15
CA PRO A 258 -15.10 8.60 -0.31
C PRO A 258 -15.18 7.07 -0.38
N TYR A 259 -16.32 6.52 0.06
CA TYR A 259 -16.63 5.08 0.17
C TYR A 259 -15.77 4.34 1.20
N TRP A 260 -14.44 4.44 1.11
CA TRP A 260 -13.51 3.62 1.87
C TRP A 260 -13.31 4.03 3.33
N LYS A 261 -13.68 5.26 3.73
CA LYS A 261 -13.53 5.72 5.12
C LYS A 261 -14.19 4.79 6.13
N GLU A 262 -15.40 4.30 5.85
CA GLU A 262 -16.10 3.44 6.79
C GLU A 262 -15.39 2.08 6.95
N ALA A 263 -14.90 1.51 5.85
CA ALA A 263 -14.10 0.28 5.86
C ALA A 263 -12.79 0.46 6.65
N LEU A 264 -12.09 1.57 6.44
CA LEU A 264 -10.88 1.94 7.21
C LEU A 264 -11.17 2.08 8.71
N THR A 265 -12.38 2.49 9.09
CA THR A 265 -12.78 2.62 10.48
C THR A 265 -13.55 1.43 11.04
N TYR A 266 -13.68 0.34 10.29
CA TYR A 266 -14.63 -0.72 10.64
C TYR A 266 -14.30 -1.40 11.98
N TYR A 267 -13.03 -1.73 12.19
CA TYR A 267 -12.53 -2.31 13.44
C TYR A 267 -12.01 -1.23 14.41
N HIS A 268 -12.29 0.05 14.17
CA HIS A 268 -11.97 1.09 15.12
C HIS A 268 -12.96 1.06 16.29
N HIS A 269 -12.47 0.61 17.44
CA HIS A 269 -13.22 0.70 18.69
C HIS A 269 -13.03 2.10 19.30
N PRO A 270 -14.11 2.86 19.58
CA PRO A 270 -14.03 4.22 20.11
C PRO A 270 -13.25 4.36 21.43
N ASP A 271 -13.19 3.27 22.19
CA ASP A 271 -12.54 3.18 23.51
C ASP A 271 -11.12 2.58 23.45
N GLN A 272 -10.63 2.24 22.24
CA GLN A 272 -9.30 1.67 22.06
C GLN A 272 -8.49 2.52 21.07
N ASN A 273 -7.23 2.75 21.42
CA ASN A 273 -6.22 3.15 20.45
C ASN A 273 -6.10 2.02 19.43
N CYS A 274 -6.84 2.14 18.32
CA CYS A 274 -6.80 1.22 17.19
C CYS A 274 -5.81 1.72 16.15
N TRP A 275 -4.88 0.85 15.74
CA TRP A 275 -3.81 1.21 14.83
C TRP A 275 -4.41 1.41 13.43
N GLN A 276 -4.24 2.62 12.88
CA GLN A 276 -4.94 3.05 11.65
C GLN A 276 -4.02 3.00 10.41
N GLY A 277 -2.81 2.46 10.60
CA GLY A 277 -1.74 2.47 9.63
C GLY A 277 -0.47 3.13 10.16
N PHE A 278 0.59 3.02 9.37
CA PHE A 278 1.87 3.63 9.70
C PHE A 278 1.73 5.14 9.69
N TRP A 279 2.23 5.79 10.74
CA TRP A 279 2.35 7.26 10.80
C TRP A 279 1.01 8.01 10.70
N VAL A 280 -0.10 7.32 10.99
CA VAL A 280 -1.42 7.93 11.23
C VAL A 280 -1.55 8.20 12.74
N PRO A 281 -1.68 9.46 13.16
CA PRO A 281 -1.91 9.78 14.57
C PRO A 281 -3.18 9.11 15.07
N TRP A 282 -3.12 8.59 16.29
CA TRP A 282 -4.28 8.02 16.96
C TRP A 282 -5.44 9.03 16.99
N SER A 283 -6.56 8.63 16.41
CA SER A 283 -7.81 9.35 16.55
C SER A 283 -8.35 9.14 17.96
N LYS A 284 -8.11 10.06 18.91
CA LYS A 284 -8.91 10.06 20.15
C LYS A 284 -10.36 10.34 19.77
N SER A 285 -11.30 9.52 20.25
CA SER A 285 -12.70 9.92 20.22
C SER A 285 -12.85 11.16 21.11
N GLU A 286 -13.28 12.27 20.52
CA GLU A 286 -13.87 13.33 21.33
C GLU A 286 -15.25 12.81 21.73
N LEU A 287 -15.37 12.43 23.01
CA LEU A 287 -16.64 12.17 23.68
C LEU A 287 -17.44 13.47 23.80
#